data_AF-A0A7Y0X880-F1
#
_entry.id   AF-A0A7Y0X880-F1
#
_cell.length_a   1.000
_cell.length_b   1.000
_cell.length_c   1.000
_cell.angle_alpha   90.00
_cell.angle_beta   90.00
_cell.angle_gamma   90.00
#
_symmetry.space_group_name_H-M   'P 1'
#
loop_
_entity.id
_entity.type
_entity.pdbx_description
1 polymer ?
#
loop_
_entity_poly.entity_id
_entity_poly.type
_entity_poly.pdbx_seq_one_letter_code
_entity_poly.pdbx_strand_id
1 'polypeptide(L)'
;MTLETIPPRELAVSTQRSISRLVAQAGQMLLAHGAESTLVSDIMRRIGLACGVNEVAVALSANALVVTTVMDGHCITTTRSCADRGINMRVITQ
;
A
#
# COMPACT_ATOMS: atom_id res chain seq x y z
N MET A 1 30.20 5.70 20.37
CA MET A 1 28.96 5.23 19.72
C MET A 1 28.98 5.81 18.32
N THR A 2 29.62 5.10 17.39
CA THR A 2 29.91 5.57 16.03
C THR A 2 28.61 5.67 15.26
N LEU A 3 28.31 6.87 14.75
CA LEU A 3 27.24 7.10 13.78
C LEU A 3 27.60 6.34 12.51
N GLU A 4 27.11 5.11 12.40
CA GLU A 4 27.19 4.33 11.17
C GLU A 4 26.27 5.00 10.15
N THR A 5 26.85 5.79 9.26
CA THR A 5 26.14 6.47 8.18
C THR A 5 25.57 5.42 7.25
N ILE A 6 24.25 5.22 7.30
CA ILE A 6 23.52 4.33 6.39
C ILE A 6 23.82 4.78 4.95
N PRO A 7 24.27 3.88 4.06
CA PRO A 7 24.57 4.25 2.69
C PRO A 7 23.30 4.78 2.00
N PRO A 8 23.40 5.80 1.14
CA PRO A 8 22.24 6.50 0.54
C PRO A 8 21.28 5.54 -0.20
N ARG A 9 21.81 4.45 -0.76
CA ARG A 9 21.02 3.40 -1.42
C ARG A 9 20.14 2.61 -0.45
N GLU A 10 20.62 2.29 0.74
CA GLU A 10 19.84 1.55 1.74
C GLU A 10 18.71 2.42 2.30
N LEU A 11 18.97 3.73 2.42
CA LEU A 11 17.95 4.71 2.75
C LEU A 11 16.84 4.76 1.69
N ALA A 12 17.20 4.76 0.39
CA ALA A 12 16.23 4.75 -0.70
C ALA A 12 15.34 3.48 -0.68
N VAL A 13 15.94 2.30 -0.48
CA VAL A 13 15.18 1.04 -0.37
C VAL A 13 14.26 1.03 0.85
N SER A 14 14.74 1.54 1.99
CA SER A 14 13.94 1.67 3.22
C SER A 14 12.75 2.62 3.02
N THR A 15 12.97 3.74 2.33
CA THR A 15 11.93 4.70 1.95
C THR A 15 10.89 4.07 1.02
N GLN A 16 11.32 3.44 -0.08
CA GLN A 16 10.39 2.78 -1.02
C GLN A 16 9.57 1.68 -0.33
N ARG A 17 10.19 0.91 0.57
CA ARG A 17 9.49 -0.10 1.38
C ARG A 17 8.43 0.53 2.27
N SER A 18 8.74 1.66 2.91
CA SER A 18 7.80 2.40 3.75
C SER A 18 6.61 2.91 2.94
N ILE A 19 6.87 3.48 1.77
CA ILE A 19 5.83 3.94 0.83
C ILE A 19 4.97 2.78 0.36
N SER A 20 5.57 1.67 -0.07
CA SER A 20 4.84 0.46 -0.52
C SER A 20 3.90 -0.07 0.57
N ARG A 21 4.35 -0.06 1.82
CA ARG A 21 3.53 -0.47 2.97
C ARG A 21 2.38 0.50 3.23
N LEU A 22 2.64 1.80 3.14
CA LEU A 22 1.62 2.84 3.31
C LEU A 22 0.51 2.68 2.26
N VAL A 23 0.89 2.57 0.99
CA VAL A 23 -0.06 2.41 -0.12
C VAL A 23 -0.89 1.14 0.06
N ALA A 24 -0.25 0.02 0.40
CA ALA A 24 -0.94 -1.24 0.64
C ALA A 24 -1.93 -1.17 1.83
N GLN A 25 -1.55 -0.46 2.91
CA GLN A 25 -2.41 -0.27 4.07
C GLN A 25 -3.62 0.62 3.75
N ALA A 26 -3.41 1.71 3.01
CA ALA A 26 -4.49 2.58 2.58
C ALA A 26 -5.50 1.79 1.71
N GLY A 27 -5.01 1.01 0.74
CA GLY A 27 -5.86 0.14 -0.07
C GLY A 27 -6.67 -0.87 0.76
N GLN A 28 -6.03 -1.50 1.75
CA GLN A 28 -6.70 -2.44 2.64
C GLN A 28 -7.81 -1.76 3.45
N MET A 29 -7.56 -0.56 3.96
CA MET A 29 -8.57 0.22 4.69
C MET A 29 -9.74 0.63 3.80
N LEU A 30 -9.46 1.10 2.58
CA LEU A 30 -10.51 1.50 1.63
C LEU A 30 -11.42 0.32 1.29
N LEU A 31 -10.84 -0.85 0.99
CA LEU A 31 -11.61 -2.07 0.74
C LEU A 31 -12.42 -2.50 1.96
N ALA A 32 -11.86 -2.40 3.17
CA ALA A 32 -12.57 -2.73 4.41
C ALA A 32 -13.79 -1.85 4.69
N HIS A 33 -13.86 -0.67 4.07
CA HIS A 33 -15.01 0.25 4.17
C HIS A 33 -15.87 0.26 2.90
N GLY A 34 -15.73 -0.74 2.02
CA GLY A 34 -16.57 -0.90 0.84
C GLY A 34 -16.30 0.10 -0.28
N ALA A 35 -15.11 0.72 -0.31
CA ALA A 35 -14.74 1.60 -1.41
C ALA A 35 -14.68 0.80 -2.73
N GLU A 36 -15.12 1.43 -3.81
CA GLU A 36 -15.07 0.83 -5.15
C GLU A 36 -13.62 0.54 -5.55
N SER A 37 -13.39 -0.59 -6.24
CA SER A 37 -12.06 -1.02 -6.66
C SER A 37 -11.34 0.01 -7.54
N THR A 38 -12.07 0.69 -8.43
CA THR A 38 -11.55 1.78 -9.27
C THR A 38 -11.03 2.95 -8.43
N LEU A 39 -11.81 3.37 -7.42
CA LEU A 39 -11.42 4.40 -6.46
C LEU A 39 -10.21 3.97 -5.63
N VAL A 40 -10.21 2.73 -5.14
CA VAL A 40 -9.09 2.17 -4.37
C VAL A 40 -7.79 2.24 -5.18
N SER A 41 -7.81 1.77 -6.43
CA SER A 41 -6.65 1.81 -7.33
C SER A 41 -6.17 3.24 -7.60
N ASP A 42 -7.07 4.19 -7.86
CA ASP A 42 -6.67 5.59 -8.12
C ASP A 42 -6.07 6.26 -6.88
N ILE A 43 -6.69 6.09 -5.71
CA ILE A 43 -6.17 6.64 -4.46
C ILE A 43 -4.81 6.03 -4.10
N MET A 44 -4.66 4.71 -4.22
CA MET A 44 -3.37 4.04 -4.00
C MET A 44 -2.27 4.60 -4.92
N ARG A 45 -2.59 4.82 -6.20
CA ARG A 45 -1.66 5.42 -7.16
C ARG A 45 -1.27 6.84 -6.77
N ARG A 46 -2.25 7.68 -6.42
CA ARG A 46 -2.03 9.07 -6.00
C ARG A 46 -1.18 9.16 -4.73
N ILE A 47 -1.39 8.28 -3.75
CA ILE A 47 -0.58 8.22 -2.53
C ILE A 47 0.88 7.94 -2.86
N GLY A 48 1.17 6.89 -3.64
CA GLY A 48 2.56 6.55 -3.95
C GLY A 48 3.26 7.65 -4.76
N LEU A 49 2.59 8.21 -5.77
CA LEU A 49 3.15 9.32 -6.56
C LEU A 49 3.43 10.54 -5.68
N ALA A 50 2.52 10.90 -4.77
CA ALA A 50 2.72 12.01 -3.83
C ALA A 50 3.86 11.75 -2.83
N CYS A 51 4.17 10.49 -2.53
CA CYS A 51 5.31 10.11 -1.70
C CYS A 51 6.65 10.03 -2.46
N GLY A 52 6.66 10.25 -3.79
CA GLY A 52 7.88 10.33 -4.58
C GLY A 52 8.30 9.06 -5.33
N VAL A 53 7.44 8.03 -5.41
CA VAL A 53 7.71 6.92 -6.33
C VAL A 53 7.34 7.32 -7.78
N ASN A 54 8.03 6.77 -8.77
CA ASN A 54 7.81 7.07 -10.19
C ASN A 54 6.53 6.42 -10.72
N GLU A 55 6.21 5.23 -10.23
CA GLU A 55 5.05 4.46 -10.68
C GLU A 55 4.45 3.65 -9.54
N VAL A 56 3.13 3.47 -9.60
CA VAL A 56 2.37 2.58 -8.74
C VAL A 56 1.44 1.74 -9.61
N ALA A 57 1.69 0.43 -9.67
CA ALA A 57 0.79 -0.53 -10.29
C ALA A 57 -0.02 -1.25 -9.20
N VAL A 58 -1.33 -1.42 -9.43
CA VAL A 58 -2.25 -2.02 -8.46
C VAL A 58 -3.05 -3.12 -9.14
N ALA A 59 -3.11 -4.29 -8.51
CA ALA A 59 -4.01 -5.37 -8.88
C ALA A 59 -4.86 -5.76 -7.67
N LEU A 60 -6.17 -5.84 -7.88
CA LEU A 60 -7.15 -6.19 -6.84
C LEU A 60 -7.81 -7.52 -7.20
N SER A 61 -7.95 -8.39 -6.21
CA SER A 61 -8.68 -9.66 -6.28
C SER A 61 -9.72 -9.70 -5.16
N ALA A 62 -10.56 -10.73 -5.15
CA ALA A 62 -11.64 -10.89 -4.16
C ALA A 62 -11.15 -10.90 -2.70
N ASN A 63 -9.92 -11.36 -2.44
CA ASN A 63 -9.39 -11.52 -1.08
C ASN A 63 -7.99 -10.92 -0.89
N ALA A 64 -7.49 -10.18 -1.87
CA ALA A 64 -6.13 -9.64 -1.83
C ALA A 64 -5.99 -8.38 -2.66
N LEU A 65 -5.07 -7.53 -2.24
CA LEU A 65 -4.51 -6.47 -3.07
C LEU A 65 -3.01 -6.74 -3.26
N VAL A 66 -2.54 -6.43 -4.47
CA VAL A 66 -1.13 -6.44 -4.83
C VAL A 66 -0.78 -5.04 -5.30
N VAL A 67 0.29 -4.48 -4.74
CA VAL A 67 0.83 -3.19 -5.16
C VAL A 67 2.29 -3.32 -5.51
N THR A 68 2.67 -2.71 -6.62
CA THR A 68 4.05 -2.57 -7.04
C THR A 68 4.40 -1.09 -7.09
N THR A 69 5.43 -0.68 -6.38
CA THR A 69 6.00 0.67 -6.51
C THR A 69 7.31 0.61 -7.27
N VAL A 70 7.53 1.57 -8.15
CA VAL A 70 8.80 1.75 -8.87
C VAL A 70 9.44 3.06 -8.45
N MET A 71 10.69 3.03 -7.99
CA MET A 71 11.45 4.19 -7.56
C MET A 71 12.90 4.04 -8.04
N ASP A 72 13.40 4.99 -8.84
CA ASP A 72 14.78 5.00 -9.37
C ASP A 72 15.19 3.69 -10.07
N GLY A 73 14.27 3.09 -10.83
CA GLY A 73 14.48 1.81 -11.51
C GLY A 73 14.43 0.57 -10.59
N HIS A 74 14.20 0.75 -9.29
CA HIS A 74 13.97 -0.33 -8.34
C HIS A 74 12.48 -0.57 -8.14
N CYS A 75 12.11 -1.84 -8.00
CA CYS A 75 10.73 -2.28 -7.89
C CYS A 75 10.51 -3.02 -6.56
N ILE A 76 9.46 -2.67 -5.83
CA ILE A 76 8.98 -3.41 -4.67
C ILE A 76 7.53 -3.81 -4.91
N THR A 77 7.26 -5.11 -4.86
CA THR A 77 5.90 -5.66 -4.90
C THR A 77 5.51 -6.15 -3.52
N THR A 78 4.32 -5.76 -3.05
CA THR A 78 3.75 -6.18 -1.76
C THR A 78 2.31 -6.63 -1.94
N THR A 79 1.98 -7.75 -1.31
CA THR A 79 0.62 -8.29 -1.27
C THR A 79 0.04 -8.14 0.14
N ARG A 80 -1.26 -7.85 0.23
CA ARG A 80 -2.03 -7.90 1.48
C ARG A 80 -3.28 -8.76 1.28
N SER A 81 -3.57 -9.59 2.28
CA SER A 81 -4.87 -10.24 2.38
C SER A 81 -5.91 -9.21 2.79
N CYS A 82 -7.02 -9.18 2.07
CA CYS A 82 -8.17 -8.31 2.27
C CYS A 82 -9.39 -9.19 2.52
N ALA A 83 -9.29 -10.11 3.48
CA ALA A 83 -10.39 -10.97 3.86
C ALA A 83 -11.58 -10.11 4.30
N ASP A 84 -12.72 -10.31 3.63
CA ASP A 84 -13.99 -9.76 4.06
C ASP A 84 -14.29 -10.30 5.47
N ARG A 85 -14.39 -9.39 6.44
CA ARG A 85 -14.72 -9.76 7.83
C ARG A 85 -16.23 -9.80 8.06
N GLY A 86 -17.03 -9.52 7.03
CA GLY A 86 -18.47 -9.33 7.16
C GLY A 86 -18.81 -8.06 7.96
N ILE A 87 -20.11 -7.76 8.03
CA ILE A 87 -20.62 -6.69 8.91
C ILE A 87 -20.73 -7.27 10.32
N ASN A 88 -20.19 -6.57 11.32
CA ASN A 88 -20.39 -6.93 12.72
C ASN A 88 -21.84 -6.64 13.13
N MET A 89 -22.72 -7.63 12.93
CA MET A 89 -24.16 -7.48 13.20
C MET A 89 -24.49 -7.14 14.66
N ARG A 90 -23.58 -7.40 15.63
CA ARG A 90 -23.79 -6.95 17.01
C ARG A 90 -23.84 -5.44 17.14
N VAL A 91 -23.12 -4.70 16.30
CA VAL A 91 -23.11 -3.22 16.31
C VAL A 91 -24.42 -2.66 15.73
N ILE A 92 -25.06 -3.37 14.81
CA ILE A 92 -26.28 -2.92 14.12
C ILE A 92 -27.55 -3.19 14.93
N THR A 93 -27.56 -4.23 15.77
CA THR A 93 -28.75 -4.65 16.52
C THR A 93 -28.89 -4.01 17.92
N GLN A 94 -27.99 -3.11 18.32
CA GLN A 94 -28.07 -2.39 19.60
C GLN A 94 -28.72 -1.03 19.48
#